data_AF-A0A644ZWI0-F1
#
_entry.id   AF-A0A644ZWI0-F1
#
_cell.length_a   1.000
_cell.length_b   1.000
_cell.length_c   1.000
_cell.angle_alpha   90.00
_cell.angle_beta   90.00
_cell.angle_gamma   90.00
#
_symmetry.space_group_name_H-M   'P 1'
#
loop_
_entity.id
_entity.type
_entity.pdbx_description
1 polymer ?
#
loop_
_entity_poly.entity_id
_entity_poly.type
_entity_poly.pdbx_seq_one_letter_code
_entity_poly.pdbx_strand_id
1 'polypeptide(L)'
;MENKEFPYIYPYSFAEAKRLGELNDWKVNHKENVACKDAIEAAIRRDFDGMHLKTDCAASVIADFGYHRVSYVLANSLQQKDYDGRFSRGNHDWAKRTYIPTEKDSYGNRNLDFAVDSHPAVLDGFVNQYRRAYQSLGMFDFTHCLSDTDNQDFEGRVIVMSPDTLKETCLSPQSQLWLCTGGFGSHAGSRGRAVFVTNLEDGETTRLNREDFVGVLADSHLPDWAREKLMELQGQKQETGDTSEMGGMTMQ
;
A
#
# COMPACT_ATOMS: atom_id res chain seq x y z
N MET A 1 4.95 22.53 2.84
CA MET A 1 4.83 21.49 3.87
C MET A 1 6.10 20.69 3.77
N GLU A 2 6.89 20.61 4.83
CA GLU A 2 8.09 19.75 4.85
C GLU A 2 7.66 18.33 4.46
N ASN A 3 8.39 17.70 3.52
CA ASN A 3 8.20 16.30 3.17
C ASN A 3 8.54 15.47 4.41
N LYS A 4 7.55 15.24 5.27
CA LYS A 4 7.68 14.35 6.41
C LYS A 4 7.94 12.95 5.85
N GLU A 5 9.14 12.45 6.09
CA GLU A 5 9.51 11.11 5.69
C GLU A 5 8.92 10.12 6.69
N PHE A 6 8.16 9.16 6.18
CA PHE A 6 7.56 8.11 6.99
C PHE A 6 8.45 6.87 6.90
N PRO A 7 9.00 6.37 8.02
CA PRO A 7 9.83 5.19 8.01
C PRO A 7 9.07 3.99 7.42
N TYR A 8 9.71 3.28 6.51
CA TYR A 8 9.23 2.00 5.98
C TYR A 8 9.00 0.97 7.11
N ILE A 9 8.00 0.09 6.95
CA ILE A 9 7.68 -0.99 7.89
C ILE A 9 8.58 -2.20 7.63
N TYR A 10 9.46 -2.51 8.59
CA TYR A 10 10.31 -3.70 8.50
C TYR A 10 9.45 -4.98 8.46
N PRO A 11 9.63 -5.88 7.47
CA PRO A 11 8.62 -6.88 7.12
C PRO A 11 8.91 -8.25 7.76
N TYR A 12 10.08 -8.41 8.38
CA TYR A 12 10.57 -9.68 8.87
C TYR A 12 10.61 -9.72 10.40
N SER A 13 10.61 -10.94 10.94
CA SER A 13 10.71 -11.15 12.37
C SER A 13 12.10 -10.78 12.92
N PHE A 14 12.22 -10.61 14.23
CA PHE A 14 13.49 -10.38 14.91
C PHE A 14 14.53 -11.46 14.59
N ALA A 15 14.10 -12.72 14.55
CA ALA A 15 14.97 -13.86 14.23
C ALA A 15 15.51 -13.78 12.81
N GLU A 16 14.67 -13.37 11.86
CA GLU A 16 15.06 -13.22 10.46
C GLU A 16 15.95 -11.99 10.25
N ALA A 17 15.65 -10.87 10.91
CA ALA A 17 16.52 -9.70 10.95
C ALA A 17 17.92 -10.05 11.46
N LYS A 18 18.00 -10.92 12.48
CA LYS A 18 19.27 -11.43 12.99
C LYS A 18 20.03 -12.26 11.96
N ARG A 19 19.32 -13.11 11.23
CA ARG A 19 19.89 -13.96 10.18
C ARG A 19 20.43 -13.14 9.01
N LEU A 20 19.75 -12.05 8.66
CA LEU A 20 20.11 -11.14 7.57
C LEU A 20 21.16 -10.09 7.97
N GLY A 21 21.41 -9.89 9.27
CA GLY A 21 22.31 -8.85 9.77
C GLY A 21 21.67 -7.47 9.88
N GLU A 22 20.34 -7.39 9.79
CA GLU A 22 19.52 -6.17 9.74
C GLU A 22 18.91 -5.81 11.11
N LEU A 23 19.57 -6.23 12.19
CA LEU A 23 19.02 -6.13 13.55
C LEU A 23 18.73 -4.68 13.98
N ASN A 24 19.53 -3.73 13.49
CA ASN A 24 19.36 -2.31 13.80
C ASN A 24 18.10 -1.75 13.13
N ASP A 25 17.86 -2.12 11.87
CA ASP A 25 16.68 -1.69 11.12
C ASP A 25 15.40 -2.20 11.79
N TRP A 26 15.39 -3.48 12.19
CA TRP A 26 14.29 -4.05 12.98
C TRP A 26 14.07 -3.27 14.29
N LYS A 27 15.14 -2.95 15.04
CA LYS A 27 15.00 -2.25 16.34
C LYS A 27 14.45 -0.84 16.18
N VAL A 28 14.92 -0.10 15.18
CA VAL A 28 14.42 1.24 14.87
C VAL A 28 12.94 1.15 14.48
N ASN A 29 12.58 0.22 13.61
CA ASN A 29 11.20 0.01 13.20
C ASN A 29 10.28 -0.41 14.34
N HIS A 30 10.75 -1.31 15.22
CA HIS A 30 9.99 -1.75 16.38
C HIS A 30 9.71 -0.59 17.33
N LYS A 31 10.70 0.30 17.55
CA LYS A 31 10.51 1.51 18.34
C LYS A 31 9.46 2.44 17.72
N GLU A 32 9.44 2.59 16.40
CA GLU A 32 8.41 3.36 15.70
C GLU A 32 7.01 2.73 15.83
N ASN A 33 6.90 1.40 15.80
CA ASN A 33 5.63 0.71 16.06
C ASN A 33 5.11 0.99 17.48
N VAL A 34 6.00 0.93 18.48
CA VAL A 34 5.66 1.24 19.88
C VAL A 34 5.23 2.70 20.00
N ALA A 35 5.96 3.64 19.40
CA ALA A 35 5.62 5.06 19.41
C ALA A 35 4.26 5.33 18.76
N CYS A 36 3.95 4.68 17.63
CA CYS A 36 2.65 4.78 17.00
C CYS A 36 1.54 4.21 17.89
N LYS A 37 1.77 3.06 18.54
CA LYS A 37 0.84 2.46 19.50
C LYS A 37 0.57 3.40 20.68
N ASP A 38 1.60 4.00 21.27
CA ASP A 38 1.46 4.96 22.37
C ASP A 38 0.70 6.22 21.93
N ALA A 39 0.90 6.68 20.70
CA ALA A 39 0.17 7.81 20.13
C ALA A 39 -1.32 7.50 19.92
N ILE A 40 -1.67 6.28 19.50
CA ILE A 40 -3.07 5.82 19.42
C ILE A 40 -3.71 5.82 20.81
N GLU A 41 -3.04 5.25 21.82
CA GLU A 41 -3.53 5.24 23.20
C GLU A 41 -3.71 6.65 23.76
N ALA A 42 -2.76 7.55 23.49
CA ALA A 42 -2.84 8.94 23.91
C ALA A 42 -4.00 9.69 23.22
N ALA A 43 -4.20 9.47 21.93
CA ALA A 43 -5.31 10.05 21.17
C ALA A 43 -6.66 9.56 21.73
N ILE A 44 -6.81 8.25 21.95
CA ILE A 44 -8.02 7.69 22.54
C ILE A 44 -8.27 8.26 23.95
N ARG A 45 -7.26 8.29 24.81
CA ARG A 45 -7.39 8.83 26.17
C ARG A 45 -7.81 10.30 26.18
N ARG A 46 -7.32 11.09 25.22
CA ARG A 46 -7.63 12.51 25.08
C ARG A 46 -9.05 12.76 24.54
N ASP A 47 -9.48 11.93 23.60
CA ASP A 47 -10.67 12.19 22.77
C ASP A 47 -11.86 11.28 23.04
N PHE A 48 -11.78 10.41 24.05
CA PHE A 48 -12.89 9.60 24.53
C PHE A 48 -13.53 10.25 25.77
N ASP A 49 -14.82 10.58 25.69
CA ASP A 49 -15.57 11.27 26.76
C ASP A 49 -16.24 10.31 27.77
N GLY A 50 -16.01 9.01 27.63
CA GLY A 50 -16.67 7.96 28.40
C GLY A 50 -17.83 7.29 27.67
N MET A 51 -18.35 7.90 26.60
CA MET A 51 -19.42 7.35 25.75
C MET A 51 -19.05 7.31 24.27
N HIS A 52 -18.37 8.36 23.77
CA HIS A 52 -18.04 8.53 22.36
C HIS A 52 -16.57 8.91 22.17
N LEU A 53 -16.01 8.41 21.07
CA LEU A 53 -14.71 8.84 20.56
C LEU A 53 -14.95 9.99 19.57
N LYS A 54 -14.25 11.12 19.71
CA LYS A 54 -14.34 12.22 18.72
C LYS A 54 -14.07 11.72 17.30
N THR A 55 -14.79 12.26 16.32
CA THR A 55 -14.83 11.76 14.93
C THR A 55 -13.51 11.81 14.16
N ASP A 56 -12.57 12.63 14.60
CA ASP A 56 -11.26 12.88 14.00
C ASP A 56 -10.09 12.41 14.87
N CYS A 57 -10.34 11.57 15.89
CA CYS A 57 -9.31 11.08 16.81
C CYS A 57 -8.14 10.41 16.08
N ALA A 58 -8.41 9.66 15.01
CA ALA A 58 -7.36 9.01 14.21
C ALA A 58 -6.50 9.99 13.39
N ALA A 59 -7.01 11.19 13.07
CA ALA A 59 -6.38 12.10 12.13
C ALA A 59 -5.00 12.57 12.58
N SER A 60 -4.83 12.91 13.86
CA SER A 60 -3.53 13.32 14.39
C SER A 60 -2.49 12.21 14.30
N VAL A 61 -2.89 10.97 14.59
CA VAL A 61 -1.98 9.81 14.54
C VAL A 61 -1.58 9.48 13.10
N ILE A 62 -2.52 9.56 12.16
CA ILE A 62 -2.24 9.38 10.74
C ILE A 62 -1.28 10.46 10.24
N ALA A 63 -1.49 11.73 10.60
CA ALA A 63 -0.55 12.80 10.27
C ALA A 63 0.84 12.57 10.89
N ASP A 64 0.89 11.90 12.04
CA ASP A 64 2.14 11.66 12.75
C ASP A 64 2.96 10.48 12.22
N PHE A 65 2.29 9.38 11.87
CA PHE A 65 2.92 8.09 11.57
C PHE A 65 2.61 7.56 10.15
N GLY A 66 1.68 8.17 9.43
CA GLY A 66 1.26 7.73 8.11
C GLY A 66 0.23 6.60 8.18
N TYR A 67 -0.53 6.45 7.09
CA TYR A 67 -1.49 5.38 6.89
C TYR A 67 -0.87 4.01 7.03
N HIS A 68 0.32 3.76 6.47
CA HIS A 68 0.92 2.43 6.50
C HIS A 68 1.24 1.96 7.92
N ARG A 69 1.93 2.80 8.70
CA ARG A 69 2.32 2.45 10.09
C ARG A 69 1.10 2.25 10.98
N VAL A 70 0.14 3.17 10.88
CA VAL A 70 -1.09 3.11 11.68
C VAL A 70 -1.88 1.84 11.32
N SER A 71 -1.98 1.50 10.02
CA SER A 71 -2.57 0.23 9.56
C SER A 71 -1.91 -0.97 10.24
N TYR A 72 -0.58 -1.04 10.18
CA TYR A 72 0.20 -2.17 10.69
C TYR A 72 0.04 -2.37 12.20
N VAL A 73 0.08 -1.28 12.97
CA VAL A 73 -0.10 -1.33 14.43
C VAL A 73 -1.53 -1.72 14.81
N LEU A 74 -2.54 -1.19 14.10
CA LEU A 74 -3.93 -1.56 14.33
C LEU A 74 -4.20 -3.03 13.96
N ALA A 75 -3.68 -3.49 12.82
CA ALA A 75 -3.78 -4.88 12.38
C ALA A 75 -3.16 -5.83 13.41
N ASN A 76 -1.93 -5.55 13.86
CA ASN A 76 -1.30 -6.30 14.95
C ASN A 76 -2.18 -6.30 16.21
N SER A 77 -2.65 -5.12 16.63
CA SER A 77 -3.46 -4.97 17.85
C SER A 77 -4.74 -5.81 17.83
N LEU A 78 -5.40 -5.91 16.68
CA LEU A 78 -6.61 -6.72 16.51
C LEU A 78 -6.27 -8.21 16.44
N GLN A 79 -5.19 -8.59 15.74
CA GLN A 79 -4.74 -9.98 15.68
C GLN A 79 -4.30 -10.52 17.06
N GLN A 80 -3.61 -9.71 17.88
CA GLN A 80 -3.23 -10.10 19.25
C GLN A 80 -4.45 -10.19 20.19
N LYS A 81 -5.60 -9.63 19.81
CA LYS A 81 -6.86 -9.65 20.57
C LYS A 81 -7.97 -10.42 19.86
N ASP A 82 -7.63 -11.34 18.94
CA ASP A 82 -8.61 -12.14 18.17
C ASP A 82 -9.59 -12.87 19.11
N TYR A 83 -9.14 -13.27 20.30
CA TYR A 83 -9.95 -13.94 21.31
C TYR A 83 -11.06 -13.09 21.95
N ASP A 84 -11.02 -11.76 21.83
CA ASP A 84 -11.88 -10.86 22.60
C ASP A 84 -13.34 -10.82 22.10
N GLY A 85 -13.55 -11.03 20.79
CA GLY A 85 -14.87 -11.11 20.17
C GLY A 85 -15.68 -9.81 20.07
N ARG A 86 -15.20 -8.67 20.62
CA ARG A 86 -15.92 -7.37 20.57
C ARG A 86 -15.57 -6.50 19.36
N PHE A 87 -14.54 -6.85 18.60
CA PHE A 87 -14.24 -6.19 17.33
C PHE A 87 -15.28 -6.53 16.28
N SER A 88 -15.63 -5.56 15.46
CA SER A 88 -16.54 -5.80 14.33
C SER A 88 -15.90 -6.78 13.34
N ARG A 89 -16.73 -7.64 12.73
CA ARG A 89 -16.25 -8.60 11.72
C ARG A 89 -15.49 -7.91 10.59
N GLY A 90 -15.96 -6.75 10.14
CA GLY A 90 -15.30 -5.99 9.08
C GLY A 90 -13.90 -5.49 9.46
N ASN A 91 -13.71 -5.01 10.69
CA ASN A 91 -12.38 -4.60 11.17
C ASN A 91 -11.46 -5.80 11.37
N HIS A 92 -12.02 -6.90 11.84
CA HIS A 92 -11.29 -8.14 12.03
C HIS A 92 -10.79 -8.75 10.72
N ASP A 93 -11.68 -8.90 9.74
CA ASP A 93 -11.34 -9.40 8.40
C ASP A 93 -10.33 -8.47 7.70
N TRP A 94 -10.45 -7.15 7.90
CA TRP A 94 -9.49 -6.17 7.41
C TRP A 94 -8.10 -6.37 8.05
N ALA A 95 -8.02 -6.48 9.38
CA ALA A 95 -6.77 -6.67 10.11
C ALA A 95 -6.03 -7.95 9.70
N LYS A 96 -6.76 -9.03 9.35
CA LYS A 96 -6.18 -10.31 8.93
C LYS A 96 -5.52 -10.28 7.54
N ARG A 97 -5.76 -9.25 6.73
CA ARG A 97 -5.12 -9.10 5.42
C ARG A 97 -3.66 -8.71 5.53
N THR A 98 -3.29 -8.00 6.59
CA THR A 98 -1.90 -7.62 6.86
C THR A 98 -1.16 -8.80 7.49
N TYR A 99 -0.09 -9.24 6.83
CA TYR A 99 0.81 -10.21 7.42
C TYR A 99 1.61 -9.55 8.55
N ILE A 100 1.50 -10.11 9.75
CA ILE A 100 2.29 -9.72 10.92
C ILE A 100 3.23 -10.88 11.26
N PRO A 101 4.56 -10.71 11.15
CA PRO A 101 5.50 -11.73 11.57
C PRO A 101 5.26 -12.13 13.02
N THR A 102 5.24 -13.44 13.27
CA THR A 102 5.13 -13.97 14.64
C THR A 102 6.44 -13.73 15.37
N GLU A 103 6.38 -12.99 16.47
CA GLU A 103 7.51 -12.64 17.33
C GLU A 103 7.46 -13.36 18.68
N LYS A 104 6.79 -14.51 18.71
CA LYS A 104 6.68 -15.37 19.88
C LYS A 104 7.91 -16.27 19.98
N ASP A 105 8.63 -16.15 21.08
CA ASP A 105 9.73 -17.04 21.47
C ASP A 105 9.52 -17.58 22.90
N SER A 106 10.54 -18.26 23.43
CA SER A 106 10.50 -18.83 24.78
C SER A 106 10.42 -17.78 25.90
N TYR A 107 10.70 -16.51 25.61
CA TYR A 107 10.80 -15.42 26.58
C TYR A 107 9.61 -14.45 26.51
N GLY A 108 8.82 -14.47 25.43
CA GLY A 108 7.63 -13.64 25.31
C GLY A 108 7.14 -13.52 23.88
N ASN A 109 6.29 -12.52 23.66
CA ASN A 109 5.77 -12.18 22.35
C ASN A 109 5.97 -10.68 22.10
N ARG A 110 6.93 -10.31 21.26
CA ARG A 110 7.23 -8.89 20.99
C ARG A 110 6.11 -8.20 20.20
N ASN A 111 5.19 -8.95 19.58
CA ASN A 111 4.00 -8.36 18.98
C ASN A 111 3.12 -7.64 20.03
N LEU A 112 3.21 -8.02 21.31
CA LEU A 112 2.47 -7.37 22.38
C LEU A 112 3.02 -5.97 22.71
N ASP A 113 4.30 -5.69 22.41
CA ASP A 113 4.93 -4.41 22.71
C ASP A 113 4.25 -3.24 21.98
N PHE A 114 3.65 -3.52 20.82
CA PHE A 114 2.92 -2.57 19.99
C PHE A 114 1.47 -2.99 19.75
N ALA A 115 0.89 -3.74 20.69
CA ALA A 115 -0.55 -3.95 20.74
C ALA A 115 -1.21 -2.85 21.59
N VAL A 116 -2.13 -2.08 21.00
CA VAL A 116 -2.80 -0.95 21.67
C VAL A 116 -3.61 -1.42 22.86
N ASP A 117 -3.30 -0.94 24.06
CA ASP A 117 -4.02 -1.23 25.30
C ASP A 117 -5.14 -0.20 25.51
N SER A 118 -6.30 -0.52 24.96
CA SER A 118 -7.53 0.24 25.12
C SER A 118 -8.73 -0.69 25.15
N HIS A 119 -9.85 -0.20 25.68
CA HIS A 119 -11.09 -0.96 25.68
C HIS A 119 -11.46 -1.37 24.24
N PRO A 120 -11.71 -2.66 23.93
CA PRO A 120 -11.86 -3.13 22.54
C PRO A 120 -12.92 -2.42 21.71
N ALA A 121 -14.06 -2.07 22.31
CA ALA A 121 -15.10 -1.30 21.61
C ALA A 121 -14.65 0.12 21.21
N VAL A 122 -13.80 0.76 22.01
CA VAL A 122 -13.26 2.09 21.71
C VAL A 122 -12.19 1.99 20.62
N LEU A 123 -11.33 0.97 20.71
CA LEU A 123 -10.35 0.68 19.67
C LEU A 123 -11.02 0.32 18.34
N ASP A 124 -12.11 -0.45 18.35
CA ASP A 124 -12.91 -0.75 17.15
C ASP A 124 -13.44 0.55 16.50
N GLY A 125 -13.92 1.49 17.32
CA GLY A 125 -14.30 2.83 16.88
C GLY A 125 -13.15 3.60 16.22
N PHE A 126 -11.95 3.56 16.81
CA PHE A 126 -10.75 4.17 16.23
C PHE A 126 -10.37 3.53 14.88
N VAL A 127 -10.42 2.20 14.78
CA VAL A 127 -10.16 1.48 13.52
C VAL A 127 -11.16 1.89 12.44
N ASN A 128 -12.43 2.07 12.78
CA ASN A 128 -13.42 2.57 11.83
C ASN A 128 -13.08 3.98 11.32
N GLN A 129 -12.59 4.87 12.17
CA GLN A 129 -12.14 6.21 11.74
C GLN A 129 -10.95 6.12 10.79
N TYR A 130 -9.94 5.32 11.15
CA TYR A 130 -8.79 5.07 10.28
C TYR A 130 -9.21 4.55 8.90
N ARG A 131 -10.05 3.50 8.87
CA ARG A 131 -10.50 2.89 7.61
C ARG A 131 -11.29 3.86 6.74
N ARG A 132 -12.12 4.72 7.34
CA ARG A 132 -12.83 5.80 6.61
C ARG A 132 -11.88 6.84 6.05
N ALA A 133 -10.88 7.27 6.82
CA ALA A 133 -9.88 8.20 6.35
C ALA A 133 -9.09 7.61 5.16
N TYR A 134 -8.65 6.36 5.28
CA TYR A 134 -7.96 5.65 4.20
C TYR A 134 -8.84 5.48 2.95
N GLN A 135 -10.11 5.09 3.12
CA GLN A 135 -11.05 4.96 2.00
C GLN A 135 -11.31 6.32 1.31
N SER A 136 -11.25 7.42 2.05
CA SER A 136 -11.46 8.77 1.50
C SER A 136 -10.32 9.23 0.59
N LEU A 137 -9.19 8.52 0.56
CA LEU A 137 -8.13 8.73 -0.44
C LEU A 137 -8.60 8.38 -1.86
N GLY A 138 -9.69 7.60 -2.01
CA GLY A 138 -10.25 7.24 -3.31
C GLY A 138 -9.39 6.28 -4.13
N MET A 139 -8.50 5.54 -3.46
CA MET A 139 -7.56 4.61 -4.08
C MET A 139 -8.30 3.48 -4.81
N PHE A 140 -7.71 3.02 -5.90
CA PHE A 140 -8.16 1.84 -6.61
C PHE A 140 -7.77 0.58 -5.84
N ASP A 141 -8.67 -0.39 -5.82
CA ASP A 141 -8.50 -1.71 -5.23
C ASP A 141 -8.97 -2.80 -6.22
N PHE A 142 -8.95 -4.06 -5.78
CA PHE A 142 -9.31 -5.21 -6.61
C PHE A 142 -10.74 -5.16 -7.16
N THR A 143 -11.64 -4.37 -6.54
CA THR A 143 -13.03 -4.24 -7.01
C THR A 143 -13.16 -3.39 -8.26
N HIS A 144 -12.14 -2.58 -8.57
CA HIS A 144 -12.05 -1.76 -9.78
C HIS A 144 -11.37 -2.49 -10.95
N CYS A 145 -10.78 -3.64 -10.66
CA CYS A 145 -10.03 -4.44 -11.63
C CYS A 145 -10.91 -5.52 -12.28
N LEU A 146 -10.47 -5.99 -13.43
CA LEU A 146 -11.04 -7.17 -14.08
C LEU A 146 -10.83 -8.42 -13.21
N SER A 147 -11.82 -9.31 -13.17
CA SER A 147 -11.72 -10.58 -12.45
C SER A 147 -10.68 -11.53 -13.07
N ASP A 148 -10.06 -12.38 -12.26
CA ASP A 148 -9.03 -13.35 -12.69
C ASP A 148 -7.68 -12.73 -13.08
N THR A 149 -7.19 -11.79 -12.26
CA THR A 149 -5.89 -11.10 -12.49
C THR A 149 -4.74 -12.05 -12.78
N ASP A 150 -4.67 -13.20 -12.12
CA ASP A 150 -3.55 -14.14 -12.24
C ASP A 150 -3.40 -14.69 -13.66
N ASN A 151 -4.51 -14.81 -14.39
CA ASN A 151 -4.54 -15.33 -15.75
C ASN A 151 -4.60 -14.23 -16.83
N GLN A 152 -4.48 -12.96 -16.46
CA GLN A 152 -4.55 -11.85 -17.41
C GLN A 152 -3.18 -11.37 -17.88
N ASP A 153 -3.12 -11.03 -19.17
CA ASP A 153 -2.02 -10.28 -19.75
C ASP A 153 -2.16 -8.79 -19.43
N PHE A 154 -1.07 -8.19 -18.95
CA PHE A 154 -1.01 -6.76 -18.59
C PHE A 154 -0.60 -5.90 -19.79
N GLU A 155 0.12 -6.46 -20.77
CA GLU A 155 0.73 -5.68 -21.85
C GLU A 155 -0.30 -4.85 -22.64
N GLY A 156 -0.01 -3.55 -22.80
CA GLY A 156 -0.90 -2.59 -23.45
C GLY A 156 -2.11 -2.17 -22.63
N ARG A 157 -2.25 -2.66 -21.38
CA ARG A 157 -3.37 -2.34 -20.48
C ARG A 157 -2.95 -1.39 -19.37
N VAL A 158 -3.93 -0.69 -18.82
CA VAL A 158 -3.77 0.08 -17.58
C VAL A 158 -3.88 -0.89 -16.41
N ILE A 159 -2.84 -0.92 -15.58
CA ILE A 159 -2.76 -1.74 -14.37
C ILE A 159 -2.72 -0.84 -13.14
N VAL A 160 -3.32 -1.35 -12.06
CA VAL A 160 -3.43 -0.68 -10.77
C VAL A 160 -2.31 -1.16 -9.87
N MET A 161 -1.45 -0.26 -9.41
CA MET A 161 -0.42 -0.55 -8.42
C MET A 161 -1.03 -0.69 -7.02
N SER A 162 -0.51 -1.64 -6.25
CA SER A 162 -0.95 -1.86 -4.87
C SER A 162 -0.65 -0.63 -4.02
N PRO A 163 -1.60 -0.18 -3.19
CA PRO A 163 -1.32 0.86 -2.20
C PRO A 163 -0.19 0.47 -1.24
N ASP A 164 -0.03 -0.82 -0.93
CA ASP A 164 1.00 -1.30 0.01
C ASP A 164 2.42 -1.11 -0.52
N THR A 165 2.59 -1.00 -1.85
CA THR A 165 3.89 -0.75 -2.49
C THR A 165 4.15 0.74 -2.71
N LEU A 166 3.14 1.59 -2.58
CA LEU A 166 3.30 3.03 -2.69
C LEU A 166 4.02 3.61 -1.47
N LYS A 167 4.75 4.70 -1.68
CA LYS A 167 5.22 5.51 -0.57
C LYS A 167 4.05 6.27 0.02
N GLU A 168 4.12 6.57 1.31
CA GLU A 168 3.11 7.33 2.04
C GLU A 168 2.78 8.68 1.37
N THR A 169 3.79 9.37 0.83
CA THR A 169 3.64 10.64 0.10
C THR A 169 2.97 10.49 -1.27
N CYS A 170 2.84 9.26 -1.77
CA CYS A 170 2.32 8.93 -3.09
C CYS A 170 0.98 8.18 -3.00
N LEU A 171 0.33 8.17 -1.82
CA LEU A 171 -0.99 7.57 -1.63
C LEU A 171 -2.07 8.45 -2.29
N SER A 172 -2.10 8.40 -3.63
CA SER A 172 -3.10 9.07 -4.46
C SER A 172 -3.57 8.13 -5.59
N PRO A 173 -4.81 8.30 -6.09
CA PRO A 173 -5.31 7.53 -7.22
C PRO A 173 -4.47 7.72 -8.50
N GLN A 174 -3.88 8.90 -8.69
CA GLN A 174 -3.07 9.22 -9.86
C GLN A 174 -1.79 8.38 -9.91
N SER A 175 -1.11 8.25 -8.77
CA SER A 175 0.13 7.49 -8.66
C SER A 175 -0.07 5.96 -8.74
N GLN A 176 -1.31 5.48 -8.76
CA GLN A 176 -1.64 4.06 -8.89
C GLN A 176 -1.82 3.57 -10.33
N LEU A 177 -2.05 4.45 -11.30
CA LEU A 177 -2.38 4.02 -12.66
C LEU A 177 -1.14 3.99 -13.55
N TRP A 178 -0.83 2.80 -14.04
CA TRP A 178 0.35 2.54 -14.86
C TRP A 178 -0.04 1.87 -16.16
N LEU A 179 0.50 2.33 -17.29
CA LEU A 179 0.42 1.64 -18.57
C LEU A 179 1.52 0.58 -18.63
N CYS A 180 1.14 -0.69 -18.78
CA CYS A 180 2.10 -1.75 -19.02
C CYS A 180 2.59 -1.72 -20.47
N THR A 181 3.90 -1.63 -20.64
CA THR A 181 4.57 -1.57 -21.95
C THR A 181 5.25 -2.88 -22.34
N GLY A 182 5.30 -3.88 -21.45
CA GLY A 182 5.77 -5.23 -21.74
C GLY A 182 6.55 -5.86 -20.58
N GLY A 183 7.41 -6.83 -20.91
CA GLY A 183 8.27 -7.56 -19.97
C GLY A 183 7.70 -8.94 -19.61
N PHE A 184 8.56 -9.90 -19.26
CA PHE A 184 8.12 -11.29 -19.07
C PHE A 184 7.02 -11.51 -18.01
N GLY A 185 6.89 -10.62 -17.04
CA GLY A 185 5.83 -10.66 -16.03
C GLY A 185 4.49 -10.07 -16.49
N SER A 186 4.44 -9.45 -17.68
CA SER A 186 3.20 -8.94 -18.25
C SER A 186 2.27 -10.08 -18.68
N HIS A 187 2.82 -11.23 -19.07
CA HIS A 187 2.03 -12.35 -19.59
C HIS A 187 1.62 -13.35 -18.51
N ALA A 188 0.38 -13.82 -18.59
CA ALA A 188 -0.14 -14.89 -17.75
C ALA A 188 0.69 -16.18 -17.88
N GLY A 189 0.93 -16.86 -16.77
CA GLY A 189 1.66 -18.15 -16.74
C GLY A 189 3.16 -18.06 -17.03
N SER A 190 3.72 -16.86 -17.26
CA SER A 190 5.15 -16.67 -17.44
C SER A 190 5.92 -16.82 -16.13
N ARG A 191 7.13 -17.39 -16.19
CA ARG A 191 8.02 -17.53 -15.01
C ARG A 191 8.72 -16.23 -14.65
N GLY A 192 8.81 -15.29 -15.59
CA GLY A 192 9.38 -13.97 -15.36
C GLY A 192 8.42 -13.09 -14.56
N ARG A 193 8.97 -12.23 -13.71
CA ARG A 193 8.17 -11.32 -12.85
C ARG A 193 8.24 -9.86 -13.30
N ALA A 194 9.18 -9.52 -14.18
CA ALA A 194 9.45 -8.14 -14.57
C ALA A 194 8.34 -7.59 -15.49
N VAL A 195 7.75 -6.46 -15.08
CA VAL A 195 6.78 -5.69 -15.86
C VAL A 195 7.37 -4.31 -16.09
N PHE A 196 7.50 -3.91 -17.35
CA PHE A 196 7.85 -2.55 -17.72
C PHE A 196 6.59 -1.71 -17.79
N VAL A 197 6.62 -0.56 -17.14
CA VAL A 197 5.44 0.28 -16.95
C VAL A 197 5.78 1.75 -17.11
N THR A 198 4.76 2.53 -17.48
CA THR A 198 4.79 3.99 -17.57
C THR A 198 3.69 4.56 -16.68
N ASN A 199 4.04 5.43 -15.74
CA ASN A 199 3.06 6.08 -14.87
C ASN A 199 2.19 7.05 -15.70
N LEU A 200 0.87 7.04 -15.49
CA LEU A 200 -0.04 7.92 -16.23
C LEU A 200 -0.07 9.37 -15.71
N GLU A 201 0.42 9.64 -14.50
CA GLU A 201 0.50 10.96 -13.90
C GLU A 201 1.68 11.78 -14.47
N ASP A 202 2.90 11.25 -14.38
CA ASP A 202 4.13 11.97 -14.71
C ASP A 202 4.88 11.42 -15.93
N GLY A 203 4.44 10.27 -16.47
CA GLY A 203 5.10 9.60 -17.60
C GLY A 203 6.38 8.86 -17.23
N GLU A 204 6.72 8.71 -15.94
CA GLU A 204 7.93 8.00 -15.51
C GLU A 204 7.84 6.53 -15.94
N THR A 205 8.92 6.04 -16.55
CA THR A 205 9.03 4.63 -16.94
C THR A 205 9.92 3.88 -15.96
N THR A 206 9.47 2.73 -15.47
CA THR A 206 10.24 1.90 -14.54
C THR A 206 9.94 0.41 -14.72
N ARG A 207 10.70 -0.41 -14.00
CA ARG A 207 10.51 -1.87 -13.94
C ARG A 207 9.99 -2.24 -12.55
N LEU A 208 8.82 -2.85 -12.52
CA LEU A 208 8.20 -3.39 -11.31
C LEU A 208 8.01 -4.91 -11.43
N ASN A 209 7.59 -5.55 -10.35
CA ASN A 209 7.19 -6.95 -10.35
C ASN A 209 5.67 -7.08 -10.58
N ARG A 210 5.25 -8.19 -11.18
CA ARG A 210 3.82 -8.52 -11.35
C ARG A 210 3.02 -8.44 -10.04
N GLU A 211 3.64 -8.82 -8.92
CA GLU A 211 3.02 -8.82 -7.59
C GLU A 211 2.82 -7.43 -6.98
N ASP A 212 3.48 -6.40 -7.53
CA ASP A 212 3.30 -5.02 -7.09
C ASP A 212 1.96 -4.45 -7.58
N PHE A 213 1.23 -5.18 -8.43
CA PHE A 213 -0.03 -4.77 -9.03
C PHE A 213 -1.22 -5.57 -8.50
N VAL A 214 -2.33 -4.86 -8.32
CA VAL A 214 -3.63 -5.44 -7.94
C VAL A 214 -4.30 -6.11 -9.14
N GLY A 215 -4.12 -5.53 -10.33
CA GLY A 215 -4.60 -6.11 -11.58
C GLY A 215 -4.88 -5.07 -12.66
N VAL A 216 -5.54 -5.52 -13.74
CA VAL A 216 -5.91 -4.68 -14.88
C VAL A 216 -7.15 -3.87 -14.52
N LEU A 217 -7.08 -2.55 -14.64
CA LEU A 217 -8.20 -1.66 -14.40
C LEU A 217 -9.31 -1.93 -15.44
N ALA A 218 -10.56 -2.03 -14.99
CA ALA A 218 -11.68 -2.14 -15.91
C ALA A 218 -11.94 -0.79 -16.61
N ASP A 219 -12.27 -0.83 -17.91
CA ASP A 219 -12.50 0.39 -18.71
C ASP A 219 -13.61 1.29 -18.14
N SER A 220 -14.59 0.70 -17.44
CA SER A 220 -15.67 1.41 -16.74
C SER A 220 -15.19 2.24 -15.54
N HIS A 221 -14.01 1.92 -14.98
CA HIS A 221 -13.38 2.61 -13.86
C HIS A 221 -12.20 3.49 -14.28
N LEU A 222 -11.83 3.49 -15.56
CA LEU A 222 -10.79 4.37 -16.08
C LEU A 222 -11.27 5.83 -16.01
N PRO A 223 -10.54 6.74 -15.33
CA PRO A 223 -10.93 8.15 -15.26
C PRO A 223 -10.53 8.91 -16.53
N ASP A 224 -11.17 10.06 -16.76
CA ASP A 224 -11.00 10.80 -18.03
C ASP A 224 -9.59 11.37 -18.22
N TRP A 225 -8.96 11.88 -17.14
CA TRP A 225 -7.56 12.34 -17.19
C TRP A 225 -6.59 11.23 -17.65
N ALA A 226 -6.86 9.98 -17.26
CA ALA A 226 -6.03 8.84 -17.64
C ALA A 226 -6.24 8.49 -19.12
N ARG A 227 -7.47 8.62 -19.64
CA ARG A 227 -7.76 8.46 -21.08
C ARG A 227 -7.02 9.48 -21.92
N GLU A 228 -7.04 10.74 -21.51
CA GLU A 228 -6.31 11.82 -22.20
C GLU A 228 -4.81 11.53 -22.24
N LYS A 229 -4.22 11.14 -21.09
CA LYS A 229 -2.80 10.78 -21.01
C LYS A 229 -2.41 9.59 -21.87
N LEU A 230 -3.27 8.57 -21.98
CA LEU A 230 -3.03 7.43 -22.89
C LEU A 230 -2.97 7.87 -24.35
N MET A 231 -3.83 8.80 -24.78
CA MET A 231 -3.82 9.33 -26.14
C MET A 231 -2.53 10.11 -26.43
N GLU A 232 -2.09 10.95 -25.47
CA GLU A 232 -0.81 11.68 -25.58
C GLU A 232 0.38 10.74 -25.75
N LEU A 233 0.46 9.69 -24.92
CA LEU A 233 1.55 8.71 -24.97
C LEU A 233 1.55 7.88 -26.27
N GLN A 234 0.38 7.61 -26.83
CA GLN A 234 0.25 6.92 -28.13
C GLN A 234 0.67 7.84 -29.30
N GLY A 235 0.27 9.11 -29.27
CA GLY A 235 0.67 10.09 -30.28
C GLY A 235 2.18 10.33 -30.34
N GLN A 236 2.82 10.46 -29.18
CA GLN A 236 4.29 10.64 -29.10
C GLN A 236 5.08 9.45 -29.67
N LYS A 237 4.59 8.21 -29.48
CA LYS A 237 5.22 7.01 -30.07
C LYS A 237 5.12 6.95 -31.59
N GLN A 238 4.06 7.51 -32.18
CA GLN A 238 3.91 7.56 -33.63
C GLN A 238 4.86 8.61 -34.25
N GLU A 239 5.03 9.77 -33.61
CA GLU A 239 5.95 10.81 -34.09
C GLU A 239 7.44 10.43 -33.96
N THR A 240 7.80 9.63 -32.95
CA THR A 240 9.18 9.13 -32.78
C THR A 240 9.52 7.94 -33.68
N GLY A 241 8.52 7.15 -34.13
CA GLY A 241 8.72 6.08 -35.11
C GLY A 241 9.03 6.59 -36.53
N ASP A 242 8.42 7.71 -36.92
CA ASP A 242 8.57 8.29 -38.27
C ASP A 242 9.90 9.05 -38.48
N THR A 243 10.63 9.39 -37.42
CA THR A 243 11.91 10.11 -37.53
C THR A 243 13.13 9.20 -37.67
N SER A 244 12.98 7.87 -37.53
CA SER A 244 14.09 6.90 -37.68
C SER A 244 14.23 6.24 -39.06
N GLU A 245 13.30 6.41 -40.00
CA GLU A 245 13.38 5.77 -41.34
C GLU A 245 14.12 6.58 -42.43
N MET A 246 14.56 7.82 -42.17
CA MET A 246 15.18 8.69 -43.19
C MET A 246 16.73 8.68 -43.22
N GLY A 247 17.36 7.62 -42.68
CA GLY A 247 18.82 7.48 -42.60
C GLY A 247 19.47 6.53 -43.61
N GLY A 248 18.82 6.22 -44.73
CA GLY A 248 19.39 5.38 -45.79
C GLY A 248 20.25 6.17 -46.78
N MET A 249 21.50 6.46 -46.45
CA MET A 249 22.45 7.07 -47.39
C MET A 249 23.24 6.01 -48.17
N THR A 250 22.77 5.82 -49.40
CA THR A 250 23.42 5.36 -50.65
C THR A 250 24.89 4.91 -50.63
N MET A 251 25.10 3.72 -51.22
CA MET A 251 26.40 3.20 -51.66
C MET A 251 27.05 4.07 -52.75
N GLN A 252 28.36 4.29 -52.62
CA GLN A 252 29.33 4.33 -53.73
C GLN A 252 30.61 3.62 -53.31
#